data_AF-A0A382G7Q1-F1
#
_entry.id   AF-A0A382G7Q1-F1
#
_cell.length_a   1.000
_cell.length_b   1.000
_cell.length_c   1.000
_cell.angle_alpha   90.00
_cell.angle_beta   90.00
_cell.angle_gamma   90.00
#
_symmetry.space_group_name_H-M   'P 1'
#
loop_
_entity.id
_entity.type
_entity.pdbx_description
1 polymer ?
#
loop_
_entity_poly.entity_id
_entity_poly.type
_entity_poly.pdbx_seq_one_letter_code
_entity_poly.pdbx_strand_id
1 'polypeptide(L)' 'MFVDSVKVQARAGKGGNGCIAFSHEPFKPKGGPCGGDGG' A
#
# COMPACT_ATOMS: atom_id res chain seq x y z
N MET A 1 -43.86 -9.44 -20.26
CA MET A 1 -42.98 -9.55 -19.08
C MET A 1 -41.87 -8.52 -19.26
N PHE A 2 -41.69 -7.61 -18.32
CA PHE A 2 -40.68 -6.54 -18.41
C PHE A 2 -39.47 -6.94 -17.57
N VAL A 3 -38.26 -6.75 -18.11
CA VAL A 3 -37.00 -7.09 -17.44
C VAL A 3 -36.19 -5.81 -17.35
N ASP A 4 -35.78 -5.46 -16.15
CA ASP A 4 -34.85 -4.35 -15.91
C ASP A 4 -33.43 -4.89 -15.77
N SER A 5 -32.45 -4.17 -16.34
CA SER A 5 -31.05 -4.57 -16.34
C SER A 5 -30.15 -3.36 -16.22
N VAL A 6 -29.16 -3.45 -15.34
CA VAL A 6 -28.13 -2.41 -15.16
C VAL A 6 -26.76 -3.07 -15.20
N LYS A 7 -25.81 -2.39 -15.86
CA LYS A 7 -24.40 -2.79 -15.85
C LYS A 7 -23.67 -2.00 -14.76
N VAL A 8 -23.03 -2.72 -13.86
CA VAL A 8 -22.14 -2.14 -12.85
C VAL A 8 -20.69 -2.53 -13.16
N GLN A 9 -19.79 -1.58 -12.96
CA GLN A 9 -18.35 -1.81 -12.95
C GLN A 9 -17.85 -1.63 -11.54
N ALA A 10 -17.18 -2.65 -11.01
CA ALA A 10 -16.48 -2.58 -9.74
C ALA A 10 -15.01 -2.89 -9.98
N ARG A 11 -14.14 -2.20 -9.24
CA ARG A 11 -12.72 -2.54 -9.13
C ARG A 11 -12.35 -2.56 -7.66
N ALA A 12 -11.48 -3.49 -7.29
CA ALA A 12 -10.88 -3.52 -5.96
C ALA A 12 -9.98 -2.28 -5.76
N GLY A 13 -9.72 -1.97 -4.49
CA GLY A 13 -8.72 -0.98 -4.12
C GLY A 13 -7.33 -1.38 -4.60
N LYS A 14 -6.43 -0.40 -4.70
CA LYS A 14 -5.01 -0.69 -4.88
C LYS A 14 -4.43 -1.11 -3.55
N GLY A 15 -3.53 -2.10 -3.57
CA GLY A 15 -2.67 -2.36 -2.42
C GLY A 15 -1.80 -1.14 -2.11
N GLY A 16 -1.52 -0.93 -0.83
CA GLY A 16 -0.57 0.06 -0.34
C GLY A 16 0.85 -0.30 -0.76
N ASN A 17 1.66 0.73 -0.99
CA ASN A 17 3.09 0.52 -1.24
C ASN A 17 3.81 0.33 0.10
N GLY A 18 4.80 -0.56 0.12
CA GLY A 18 5.77 -0.60 1.21
C GLY A 18 6.64 0.65 1.24
N CYS A 19 7.38 0.82 2.33
CA CYS A 19 8.27 1.96 2.54
C CYS A 19 9.73 1.50 2.48
N ILE A 20 10.60 2.31 1.88
CA ILE A 20 12.05 2.16 2.03
C ILE A 20 12.50 3.19 3.04
N ALA A 21 13.01 2.73 4.18
CA ALA A 21 13.53 3.58 5.25
C ALA A 21 14.77 2.95 5.88
N PHE A 22 15.60 3.80 6.47
CA PHE A 22 16.78 3.42 7.24
C PHE A 22 16.73 4.09 8.62
N SER A 23 17.12 3.36 9.66
CA SER A 23 17.13 3.90 11.02
C SER A 23 18.18 4.99 11.17
N HIS A 24 17.81 6.11 11.79
CA HIS A 24 18.74 7.19 12.12
C HIS A 24 18.78 7.37 13.64
N GLU A 25 19.89 6.97 14.24
CA GLU A 25 20.15 7.10 15.68
C GLU A 25 21.35 8.04 15.87
N PRO A 26 21.37 8.86 16.94
CA PRO A 26 22.55 9.63 17.28
C PRO A 26 23.79 8.72 17.39
N PHE A 27 24.91 9.16 16.80
CA PHE A 27 26.19 8.45 16.79
C PHE A 27 26.24 7.11 16.01
N LYS A 28 25.18 6.77 15.27
CA LYS A 28 25.17 5.62 14.36
C LYS A 28 24.97 6.08 12.91
N PRO A 29 26.06 6.37 12.18
CA PRO A 29 25.99 7.01 10.86
C PRO A 29 25.36 6.12 9.77
N LYS A 30 25.22 4.81 10.00
CA LYS A 30 24.59 3.86 9.08
C LYS A 30 23.68 2.92 9.86
N GLY A 31 22.43 3.31 10.08
CA GLY A 31 21.42 2.40 10.61
C GLY A 31 20.92 1.43 9.53
N GLY A 32 20.42 0.27 9.97
CA GLY A 32 19.89 -0.75 9.08
C GLY A 32 18.57 -0.34 8.42
N PRO A 33 18.10 -1.11 7.43
CA PRO A 33 16.79 -0.89 6.83
C PRO A 33 15.67 -1.10 7.86
N CYS A 34 14.70 -0.19 7.88
CA CYS A 34 13.55 -0.20 8.79
C CYS A 34 12.21 0.14 8.08
N GLY A 35 12.20 0.04 6.76
CA GLY A 35 10.99 0.19 5.96
C GLY A 35 9.96 -0.91 6.25
N GLY A 36 8.67 -0.55 6.26
CA GLY A 36 7.56 -1.47 6.48
C GLY A 36 6.87 -1.93 5.19
N ASP A 37 5.98 -2.91 5.32
CA ASP A 37 5.24 -3.50 4.20
C ASP A 37 4.07 -2.64 3.73
N GLY A 38 3.66 -2.89 2.48
CA GLY A 38 2.44 -2.36 1.90
C GLY A 38 1.23 -3.25 2.19
N GLY A 39 0.04 -2.65 2.28
CA GLY A 39 -1.23 -3.35 2.52
C GLY A 39 -1.97 -3.79 1.26
#